data_AF-A0AA88WAF4-F1
#
_entry.id   AF-A0AA88WAF4-F1
#
_cell.length_a   1.000
_cell.length_b   1.000
_cell.length_c   1.000
_cell.angle_alpha   90.00
_cell.angle_beta   90.00
_cell.angle_gamma   90.00
#
_symmetry.space_group_name_H-M   'P 1'
#
loop_
_entity.id
_entity.type
_entity.pdbx_description
1 polymer ?
#
loop_
_entity_poly.entity_id
_entity_poly.type
_entity_poly.pdbx_seq_one_letter_code
_entity_poly.pdbx_strand_id
1 'polypeptide(L)'
;MVRLVTKGDMTSKSNKCYQAFSEVDRTTSDLVLVSGGGPSRLGLRWMDRDALKLALLLLLLAPASTAINASPSKDDFEHCKRTVNRWASSSLHKDVKEDRHILRDLLFFLHVPRTGGRTYFHCFLKKLYSSSQECPRSYDKLRFDPSKSNCRLLVTHDDYSMMSKLPGERTSLVTILRNPIDRIFSTYEFSIEVAARFLVHPNLTSATRMAGRLRSKTGGVSTLDIWPWKYLVPWMREDLFSRAIKLL
;
A
#
# COMPACT_ATOMS: atom_id res chain seq x y z
N MET A 1 10.08 19.62 2.29
CA MET A 1 9.01 20.18 1.42
C MET A 1 8.36 19.01 0.72
N VAL A 2 7.08 18.71 1.02
CA VAL A 2 6.33 17.62 0.38
C VAL A 2 5.48 18.25 -0.72
N ARG A 3 5.70 17.89 -1.99
CA ARG A 3 4.87 18.35 -3.10
C ARG A 3 4.02 17.19 -3.61
N LEU A 4 2.71 17.41 -3.67
CA LEU A 4 1.79 16.55 -4.41
C LEU A 4 1.89 16.94 -5.88
N VAL A 5 2.41 16.05 -6.72
CA VAL A 5 2.44 16.26 -8.17
C VAL A 5 1.02 16.06 -8.69
N THR A 6 0.41 17.11 -9.23
CA THR A 6 -0.91 17.03 -9.87
C THR A 6 -0.78 17.11 -11.39
N LYS A 7 -1.85 16.77 -12.12
CA LYS A 7 -1.90 16.65 -13.58
C LYS A 7 -1.36 17.89 -14.35
N GLY A 8 -1.40 19.07 -13.72
CA GLY A 8 -0.90 20.33 -14.30
C GLY A 8 0.62 20.53 -14.24
N ASP A 9 1.36 19.73 -13.46
CA ASP A 9 2.80 19.90 -13.25
C ASP A 9 3.69 19.25 -14.34
N MET A 10 3.08 18.57 -15.32
CA MET A 10 3.80 17.73 -16.29
C MET A 10 3.79 18.36 -17.68
N THR A 11 4.88 19.01 -18.07
CA THR A 11 5.04 19.60 -19.41
C THR A 11 5.36 18.55 -20.50
N SER A 12 4.82 18.84 -21.69
CA SER A 12 4.67 18.11 -22.97
C SER A 12 5.79 17.20 -23.53
N LYS A 13 6.87 16.85 -22.82
CA LYS A 13 7.96 16.02 -23.42
C LYS A 13 7.97 14.58 -22.92
N SER A 14 6.92 13.83 -23.29
CA SER A 14 6.96 12.38 -23.58
C SER A 14 5.53 11.87 -23.79
N ASN A 15 5.01 11.98 -25.02
CA ASN A 15 3.60 11.67 -25.31
C ASN A 15 3.17 10.26 -24.87
N LYS A 16 4.05 9.24 -24.96
CA LYS A 16 3.73 7.88 -24.50
C LYS A 16 3.70 7.74 -22.97
N CYS A 17 4.61 8.42 -22.25
CA CYS A 17 4.63 8.38 -20.79
C CYS A 17 3.49 9.21 -20.18
N TYR A 18 3.15 10.33 -20.80
CA TYR A 18 2.01 11.16 -20.39
C TYR A 18 0.69 10.44 -20.64
N GLN A 19 0.52 9.79 -21.80
CA GLN A 19 -0.65 8.97 -22.10
C GLN A 19 -0.80 7.82 -21.10
N ALA A 20 0.27 7.06 -20.82
CA ALA A 20 0.24 5.97 -19.84
C ALA A 20 -0.09 6.45 -18.41
N PHE A 21 0.29 7.67 -18.04
CA PHE A 21 -0.06 8.26 -16.75
C PHE A 21 -1.50 8.79 -16.73
N SER A 22 -1.96 9.40 -17.83
CA SER A 22 -3.32 9.91 -18.00
C SER A 22 -4.39 8.81 -18.12
N GLU A 23 -4.03 7.61 -18.56
CA GLU A 23 -4.96 6.49 -18.74
C GLU A 23 -5.29 5.80 -17.40
N VAL A 24 -4.37 5.83 -16.44
CA VAL A 24 -4.60 5.41 -15.03
C VAL A 24 -5.63 6.31 -14.33
N ASP A 25 -5.78 7.55 -14.77
CA ASP A 25 -6.63 8.59 -14.18
C ASP A 25 -8.05 8.65 -14.79
N ARG A 26 -8.29 7.95 -15.92
CA ARG A 26 -9.52 8.10 -16.71
C ARG A 26 -10.66 7.12 -16.37
N THR A 27 -10.40 6.11 -15.55
CA THR A 27 -11.38 5.05 -15.20
C THR A 27 -12.27 5.39 -14.00
N THR A 28 -12.29 6.65 -13.54
CA THR A 28 -12.96 7.10 -12.32
C THR A 28 -14.05 8.11 -12.62
N SER A 29 -15.23 7.62 -12.99
CA SER A 29 -16.49 8.34 -12.83
C SER A 29 -17.56 7.28 -12.65
N ASP A 30 -18.04 7.12 -11.42
CA ASP A 30 -19.47 6.98 -11.11
C ASP A 30 -19.67 6.91 -9.59
N LEU A 31 -20.57 7.76 -9.12
CA LEU A 31 -20.96 7.95 -7.74
C LEU A 31 -22.22 7.11 -7.50
N VAL A 32 -22.18 6.08 -6.66
CA VAL A 32 -23.37 5.36 -6.19
C VAL A 32 -23.41 5.37 -4.68
N LEU A 33 -24.52 5.90 -4.16
CA LEU A 33 -24.79 6.19 -2.75
C LEU A 33 -25.88 5.22 -2.31
N VAL A 34 -25.61 4.33 -1.34
CA VAL A 34 -26.64 3.48 -0.71
C VAL A 34 -26.47 3.50 0.80
N SER A 35 -27.56 3.89 1.48
CA SER A 35 -27.73 4.02 2.93
C SER A 35 -28.07 2.68 3.58
N GLY A 36 -27.60 2.47 4.82
CA GLY A 36 -27.81 1.25 5.60
C GLY A 36 -29.12 1.22 6.40
N GLY A 37 -29.49 0.01 6.84
CA GLY A 37 -30.53 -0.26 7.83
C GLY A 37 -30.28 -1.62 8.49
N GLY A 38 -30.14 -1.63 9.83
CA GLY A 38 -29.90 -2.84 10.62
C GLY A 38 -31.19 -3.61 10.97
N PRO A 39 -31.07 -4.85 11.49
CA PRO A 39 -32.20 -5.75 11.72
C PRO A 39 -32.77 -5.65 13.15
N SER A 40 -33.99 -6.12 13.36
CA SER A 40 -34.53 -6.36 14.71
C SER A 40 -35.52 -7.54 14.76
N ARG A 41 -35.41 -8.27 15.88
CA ARG A 41 -36.35 -9.20 16.53
C ARG A 41 -36.20 -10.69 16.19
N LEU A 42 -35.58 -11.42 17.12
CA LEU A 42 -35.82 -12.83 17.40
C LEU A 42 -36.48 -12.95 18.78
N GLY A 43 -37.54 -13.75 18.86
CA GLY A 43 -38.33 -14.00 20.08
C GLY A 43 -37.67 -14.99 21.02
N LEU A 44 -37.89 -14.79 22.33
CA LEU A 44 -37.46 -15.71 23.39
C LEU A 44 -38.44 -16.88 23.52
N ARG A 45 -37.92 -18.11 23.47
CA ARG A 45 -38.54 -19.31 24.05
C ARG A 45 -37.81 -19.67 25.35
N TRP A 46 -38.57 -20.31 26.25
CA TRP A 46 -38.23 -20.61 27.64
C TRP A 46 -36.98 -21.49 27.80
N MET A 47 -36.15 -21.19 28.79
CA MET A 47 -34.87 -21.87 29.08
C MET A 47 -34.97 -22.80 30.29
N ASP A 48 -34.39 -23.99 30.12
CA ASP A 48 -34.30 -25.09 31.06
C ASP A 48 -33.29 -24.80 32.20
N ARG A 49 -33.47 -25.45 33.36
CA ARG A 49 -32.76 -25.13 34.62
C ARG A 49 -31.25 -25.40 34.56
N ASP A 50 -30.81 -26.29 33.68
CA ASP A 50 -29.40 -26.59 33.44
C ASP A 50 -28.73 -25.59 32.47
N ALA A 51 -29.51 -24.96 31.58
CA ALA A 51 -29.03 -23.86 30.74
C ALA A 51 -28.71 -22.61 31.57
N LEU A 52 -29.40 -22.42 32.71
CA LEU A 52 -29.14 -21.31 33.63
C LEU A 52 -27.78 -21.43 34.33
N LYS A 53 -27.36 -22.66 34.66
CA LYS A 53 -26.06 -22.92 35.29
C LYS A 53 -24.90 -22.73 34.31
N LEU A 54 -25.06 -23.18 33.07
CA LEU A 54 -24.09 -22.94 32.00
C LEU A 54 -24.01 -21.45 31.64
N ALA A 55 -25.14 -20.76 31.60
CA ALA A 55 -25.19 -19.31 31.38
C ALA A 55 -24.46 -18.55 32.51
N LEU A 56 -24.65 -18.94 33.77
CA LEU A 56 -23.91 -18.34 34.90
C LEU A 56 -22.39 -18.60 34.81
N LEU A 57 -21.98 -19.80 34.41
CA LEU A 57 -20.56 -20.13 34.26
C LEU A 57 -19.90 -19.31 33.13
N LEU A 58 -20.62 -19.12 32.02
CA LEU A 58 -20.20 -18.27 30.90
C LEU A 58 -20.17 -16.78 31.28
N LEU A 59 -21.11 -16.32 32.10
CA LEU A 59 -21.13 -14.95 32.66
C LEU A 59 -19.95 -14.69 33.61
N LEU A 60 -19.52 -15.70 34.38
CA LEU A 60 -18.38 -15.59 35.30
C LEU A 60 -17.02 -15.68 34.58
N LEU A 61 -16.94 -16.36 33.43
CA LEU A 61 -15.74 -16.46 32.60
C LEU A 61 -15.61 -15.31 31.58
N ALA A 62 -16.67 -14.53 31.36
CA ALA A 62 -16.69 -13.44 30.38
C ALA A 62 -15.79 -12.21 30.67
N PRO A 63 -15.36 -11.85 31.90
CA PRO A 63 -14.63 -10.60 32.08
C PRO A 63 -13.15 -10.68 31.66
N ALA A 64 -12.66 -11.83 31.21
CA ALA A 64 -11.26 -12.01 30.80
C ALA A 64 -11.01 -11.97 29.27
N SER A 65 -12.04 -11.76 28.44
CA SER A 65 -11.90 -11.88 26.97
C SER A 65 -12.23 -10.64 26.15
N THR A 66 -12.55 -9.50 26.78
CA THR A 66 -12.83 -8.25 26.05
C THR A 66 -11.72 -7.21 26.25
N ALA A 67 -10.53 -7.54 25.74
CA ALA A 67 -9.47 -6.55 25.51
C ALA A 67 -8.83 -6.78 24.14
N ILE A 68 -9.66 -6.86 23.09
CA ILE A 68 -9.22 -6.61 21.71
C ILE A 68 -10.17 -5.57 21.12
N ASN A 69 -9.99 -4.32 21.56
CA ASN A 69 -10.60 -3.17 20.90
C ASN A 69 -9.86 -2.90 19.59
N ALA A 70 -10.28 -3.58 18.52
CA ALA A 70 -9.96 -3.21 17.16
C ALA A 70 -11.25 -2.79 16.43
N SER A 71 -11.82 -1.66 16.87
CA SER A 71 -12.76 -0.88 16.07
C SER A 71 -12.16 0.51 15.94
N PRO A 72 -11.84 1.02 14.73
CA PRO A 72 -11.39 2.39 14.59
C PRO A 72 -12.56 3.28 14.99
N SER A 73 -12.43 3.99 16.10
CA SER A 73 -13.51 4.82 16.60
C SER A 73 -13.73 5.98 15.61
N LYS A 74 -14.98 6.42 15.44
CA LYS A 74 -15.33 7.60 14.62
C LYS A 74 -14.55 8.86 15.07
N ASP A 75 -14.15 8.90 16.34
CA ASP A 75 -13.35 9.96 16.94
C ASP A 75 -11.91 9.98 16.37
N ASP A 76 -11.32 8.82 16.08
CA ASP A 76 -9.99 8.71 15.45
C ASP A 76 -9.98 9.23 14.02
N PHE A 77 -11.05 8.98 13.25
CA PHE A 77 -11.16 9.47 11.88
C PHE A 77 -11.31 10.99 11.83
N GLU A 78 -12.20 11.57 12.65
CA GLU A 78 -12.36 13.03 12.70
C GLU A 78 -11.13 13.71 13.31
N HIS A 79 -10.42 13.07 14.23
CA HIS A 79 -9.11 13.53 14.68
C HIS A 79 -8.09 13.54 13.53
N CYS A 80 -7.96 12.43 12.78
CA CYS A 80 -7.07 12.32 11.62
C CYS A 80 -7.39 13.38 10.56
N LYS A 81 -8.67 13.52 10.20
CA LYS A 81 -9.16 14.51 9.24
C LYS A 81 -8.83 15.93 9.69
N ARG A 82 -9.07 16.27 10.97
CA ARG A 82 -8.71 17.59 11.52
C ARG A 82 -7.21 17.83 11.46
N THR A 83 -6.39 16.85 11.83
CA THR A 83 -4.93 16.93 11.78
C THR A 83 -4.42 17.13 10.36
N VAL A 84 -4.93 16.35 9.40
CA VAL A 84 -4.57 16.48 7.98
C VAL A 84 -5.01 17.83 7.42
N ASN A 85 -6.24 18.27 7.71
CA ASN A 85 -6.74 19.57 7.24
C ASN A 85 -5.93 20.73 7.82
N ARG A 86 -5.59 20.69 9.11
CA ARG A 86 -4.74 21.68 9.78
C ARG A 86 -3.33 21.71 9.18
N TRP A 87 -2.75 20.54 8.93
CA TRP A 87 -1.46 20.44 8.28
C TRP A 87 -1.50 21.00 6.84
N ALA A 88 -2.54 20.66 6.07
CA ALA A 88 -2.70 21.13 4.70
C ALA A 88 -2.85 22.67 4.65
N SER A 89 -3.70 23.24 5.49
CA SER A 89 -3.92 24.69 5.53
C SER A 89 -2.69 25.47 6.00
N SER A 90 -1.96 24.96 7.00
CA SER A 90 -0.70 25.58 7.46
C SER A 90 0.45 25.45 6.46
N SER A 91 0.41 24.42 5.61
CA SER A 91 1.43 24.21 4.57
C SER A 91 1.25 25.12 3.36
N LEU A 92 0.02 25.56 3.05
CA LEU A 92 -0.25 26.53 1.98
C LEU A 92 0.31 27.93 2.27
N HIS A 93 0.36 28.34 3.55
CA HIS A 93 0.77 29.70 3.95
C HIS A 93 2.28 29.89 4.14
N LYS A 94 3.11 28.84 3.99
CA LYS A 94 4.56 29.03 3.85
C LYS A 94 4.85 29.42 2.41
N ASP A 95 4.62 30.69 2.11
CA ASP A 95 4.92 31.32 0.83
C ASP A 95 6.31 30.92 0.34
N VAL A 96 6.30 30.18 -0.77
CA VAL A 96 7.47 29.88 -1.57
C VAL A 96 7.82 31.18 -2.29
N LYS A 97 8.61 32.03 -1.63
CA LYS A 97 9.28 33.14 -2.34
C LYS A 97 10.21 32.50 -3.38
N GLU A 98 9.86 32.73 -4.64
CA GLU A 98 10.48 32.24 -5.88
C GLU A 98 10.27 30.75 -6.21
N ASP A 99 9.68 30.49 -7.38
CA ASP A 99 9.41 29.20 -8.04
C ASP A 99 10.68 28.38 -8.40
N ARG A 100 11.74 28.46 -7.60
CA ARG A 100 12.94 27.64 -7.77
C ARG A 100 12.87 26.46 -6.82
N HIS A 101 12.02 25.48 -7.16
CA HIS A 101 12.05 24.16 -6.51
C HIS A 101 13.31 23.40 -6.92
N ILE A 102 14.44 23.76 -6.32
CA ILE A 102 15.72 23.08 -6.52
C ILE A 102 15.65 21.75 -5.77
N LEU A 103 15.77 20.63 -6.49
CA LEU A 103 15.94 19.31 -5.89
C LEU A 103 17.20 19.32 -5.02
N ARG A 104 17.06 18.85 -3.78
CA ARG A 104 18.19 18.68 -2.86
C ARG A 104 19.08 17.53 -3.35
N ASP A 105 20.22 17.34 -2.68
CA ASP A 105 21.26 16.38 -3.08
C ASP A 105 20.72 14.94 -3.23
N LEU A 106 19.85 14.54 -2.31
CA LEU A 106 19.16 13.25 -2.29
C LEU A 106 17.68 13.43 -2.63
N LEU A 107 17.19 12.71 -3.64
CA LEU A 107 15.77 12.53 -3.90
C LEU A 107 15.30 11.21 -3.32
N PHE A 108 14.41 11.28 -2.34
CA PHE A 108 13.68 10.14 -1.81
C PHE A 108 12.32 10.01 -2.51
N PHE A 109 12.20 9.00 -3.37
CA PHE A 109 10.94 8.59 -3.96
C PHE A 109 10.26 7.54 -3.07
N LEU A 110 9.28 7.99 -2.29
CA LEU A 110 8.38 7.16 -1.51
C LEU A 110 7.33 6.54 -2.44
N HIS A 111 7.60 5.33 -2.94
CA HIS A 111 6.74 4.65 -3.89
C HIS A 111 5.69 3.80 -3.16
N VAL A 112 4.47 4.33 -3.07
CA VAL A 112 3.31 3.54 -2.65
C VAL A 112 2.93 2.55 -3.76
N PRO A 113 2.78 1.25 -3.47
CA PRO A 113 2.38 0.27 -4.49
C PRO A 113 1.06 0.61 -5.16
N ARG A 114 0.94 0.26 -6.46
CA ARG A 114 -0.27 0.43 -7.29
C ARG A 114 -0.75 1.89 -7.48
N THR A 115 0.14 2.87 -7.34
CA THR A 115 -0.14 4.29 -7.63
C THR A 115 0.50 4.80 -8.93
N GLY A 116 0.99 3.91 -9.79
CA GLY A 116 1.71 4.30 -11.02
C GLY A 116 3.18 4.65 -10.83
N GLY A 117 3.73 4.44 -9.62
CA GLY A 117 5.12 4.81 -9.33
C GLY A 117 6.19 4.08 -10.15
N ARG A 118 5.94 2.84 -10.62
CA ARG A 118 6.83 2.18 -11.60
C ARG A 118 6.93 2.96 -12.91
N THR A 119 5.80 3.41 -13.44
CA THR A 119 5.75 4.25 -14.65
C THR A 119 6.47 5.55 -14.40
N TYR A 120 6.20 6.21 -13.26
CA TYR A 120 6.87 7.46 -12.92
C TYR A 120 8.40 7.32 -12.82
N PHE A 121 8.86 6.27 -12.13
CA PHE A 121 10.28 5.98 -12.01
C PHE A 121 10.95 5.77 -13.38
N HIS A 122 10.35 4.95 -14.25
CA HIS A 122 10.95 4.64 -15.55
C HIS A 122 10.87 5.80 -16.55
N CYS A 123 9.76 6.54 -16.56
CA CYS A 123 9.53 7.62 -17.52
C CYS A 123 10.25 8.91 -17.15
N PHE A 124 10.36 9.23 -15.86
CA PHE A 124 10.88 10.52 -15.39
C PHE A 124 12.19 10.34 -14.62
N LEU A 125 12.18 9.57 -13.53
CA LEU A 125 13.35 9.53 -12.64
C LEU A 125 14.58 8.89 -13.31
N LYS A 126 14.40 7.82 -14.09
CA LYS A 126 15.48 7.20 -14.89
C LYS A 126 16.05 8.09 -15.99
N LYS A 127 15.39 9.19 -16.35
CA LYS A 127 15.91 10.18 -17.28
C LYS A 127 16.70 11.28 -16.58
N LEU A 128 16.43 11.50 -15.28
CA LEU A 128 17.07 12.52 -14.46
C LEU A 128 18.29 12.00 -13.68
N TYR A 129 18.30 10.71 -13.35
CA TYR A 129 19.36 10.07 -12.59
C TYR A 129 19.96 8.90 -13.37
N SER A 130 21.28 8.82 -13.41
CA SER A 130 21.99 7.66 -13.98
C SER A 130 21.87 6.47 -13.04
N SER A 131 22.07 5.25 -13.55
CA SER A 131 22.04 4.05 -12.70
C SER A 131 23.17 3.98 -11.67
N SER A 132 24.25 4.75 -11.84
CA SER A 132 25.28 4.94 -10.81
C SER A 132 24.87 5.87 -9.67
N GLN A 133 23.80 6.65 -9.87
CA GLN A 133 23.20 7.54 -8.88
C GLN A 133 22.03 6.90 -8.13
N GLU A 134 21.51 5.78 -8.64
CA GLU A 134 20.50 4.97 -7.97
C GLU A 134 21.10 4.32 -6.71
N CYS A 135 20.47 4.56 -5.57
CA CYS A 135 20.81 3.87 -4.34
C CYS A 135 20.40 2.39 -4.44
N PRO A 136 21.03 1.48 -3.66
CA PRO A 136 20.63 0.09 -3.64
C PRO A 136 19.13 -0.08 -3.36
N ARG A 137 18.47 -0.89 -4.18
CA ARG A 137 17.02 -1.09 -4.09
C ARG A 137 16.64 -1.59 -2.70
N SER A 138 15.62 -0.96 -2.13
CA SER A 138 15.21 -1.17 -0.74
C SER A 138 13.73 -1.59 -0.63
N TYR A 139 13.21 -2.33 -1.61
CA TYR A 139 11.80 -2.74 -1.64
C TYR A 139 11.41 -3.79 -0.58
N ASP A 140 12.39 -4.52 -0.06
CA ASP A 140 12.28 -5.57 0.97
C ASP A 140 12.95 -5.19 2.29
N LYS A 141 14.07 -4.45 2.23
CA LYS A 141 14.79 -3.90 3.39
C LYS A 141 15.58 -2.66 3.01
N LEU A 142 15.75 -1.73 3.94
CA LEU A 142 16.58 -0.55 3.73
C LEU A 142 18.05 -0.94 3.52
N ARG A 143 18.58 -0.57 2.35
CA ARG A 143 19.99 -0.69 1.97
C ARG A 143 20.55 0.69 1.61
N PHE A 144 20.39 1.65 2.52
CA PHE A 144 20.89 3.02 2.37
C PHE A 144 22.12 3.23 3.26
N ASP A 145 23.19 3.74 2.66
CA ASP A 145 24.42 4.11 3.36
C ASP A 145 24.68 5.60 3.08
N PRO A 146 24.43 6.50 4.05
CA PRO A 146 24.59 7.94 3.87
C PRO A 146 26.05 8.37 3.65
N SER A 147 27.03 7.49 3.93
CA SER A 147 28.44 7.79 3.67
C SER A 147 28.82 7.68 2.18
N LYS A 148 27.98 7.05 1.35
CA LYS A 148 28.22 6.88 -0.09
C LYS A 148 27.73 8.10 -0.86
N SER A 149 28.68 8.93 -1.30
CA SER A 149 28.42 10.22 -1.96
C SER A 149 27.75 10.13 -3.34
N ASN A 150 27.75 8.97 -4.00
CA ASN A 150 27.14 8.82 -5.32
C ASN A 150 25.64 8.48 -5.29
N CYS A 151 25.07 8.13 -4.14
CA CYS A 151 23.66 7.74 -4.01
C CYS A 151 22.76 8.99 -3.89
N ARG A 152 22.08 9.34 -4.99
CA ARG A 152 21.24 10.55 -5.11
C ARG A 152 19.77 10.26 -5.35
N LEU A 153 19.41 9.03 -5.67
CA LEU A 153 18.01 8.61 -5.85
C LEU A 153 17.72 7.36 -5.00
N LEU A 154 16.97 7.54 -3.92
CA LEU A 154 16.46 6.46 -3.08
C LEU A 154 15.02 6.15 -3.46
N VAL A 155 14.73 4.89 -3.80
CA VAL A 155 13.37 4.42 -4.11
C VAL A 155 13.03 3.26 -3.17
N THR A 156 11.92 3.39 -2.44
CA THR A 156 11.43 2.34 -1.54
C THR A 156 9.90 2.30 -1.47
N HIS A 157 9.37 1.15 -1.03
CA HIS A 157 7.98 0.93 -0.64
C HIS A 157 7.75 1.06 0.89
N ASP A 158 8.77 1.48 1.65
CA ASP A 158 8.64 1.81 3.08
C ASP A 158 7.66 2.98 3.30
N ASP A 159 7.49 3.41 4.54
CA ASP A 159 6.64 4.55 4.90
C ASP A 159 7.45 5.84 5.16
N TYR A 160 6.73 6.92 5.48
CA TYR A 160 7.31 8.24 5.71
C TYR A 160 8.27 8.31 6.91
N SER A 161 8.19 7.39 7.87
CA SER A 161 9.10 7.34 9.03
C SER A 161 10.57 7.25 8.62
N MET A 162 10.84 6.76 7.41
CA MET A 162 12.17 6.71 6.81
C MET A 162 12.84 8.08 6.72
N MET A 163 12.08 9.16 6.64
CA MET A 163 12.63 10.52 6.67
C MET A 163 13.47 10.80 7.91
N SER A 164 13.18 10.15 9.06
CA SER A 164 13.98 10.31 10.28
C SER A 164 15.41 9.75 10.17
N LYS A 165 15.64 8.84 9.22
CA LYS A 165 16.94 8.19 8.97
C LYS A 165 17.72 8.84 7.83
N LEU A 166 17.12 9.83 7.16
CA LEU A 166 17.72 10.53 6.02
C LEU A 166 18.21 11.92 6.44
N PRO A 167 19.23 12.48 5.77
CA PRO A 167 19.68 13.85 6.04
C PRO A 167 18.59 14.85 5.61
N GLY A 168 17.73 15.27 6.54
CA GLY A 168 16.51 16.04 6.24
C GLY A 168 16.75 17.33 5.45
N GLU A 169 17.83 18.05 5.73
CA GLU A 169 18.20 19.30 5.03
C GLU A 169 18.66 19.10 3.58
N ARG A 170 19.10 17.88 3.26
CA ARG A 170 19.62 17.49 1.93
C ARG A 170 18.69 16.52 1.19
N THR A 171 17.50 16.27 1.72
CA THR A 171 16.55 15.29 1.15
C THR A 171 15.29 15.98 0.62
N SER A 172 15.02 15.81 -0.67
CA SER A 172 13.73 16.08 -1.29
C SER A 172 12.89 14.82 -1.27
N LEU A 173 11.60 14.90 -0.89
CA LEU A 173 10.68 13.77 -0.96
C LEU A 173 9.66 13.96 -2.08
N VAL A 174 9.47 12.92 -2.88
CA VAL A 174 8.39 12.82 -3.86
C VAL A 174 7.62 11.54 -3.62
N THR A 175 6.30 11.60 -3.79
CA THR A 175 5.42 10.44 -3.72
C THR A 175 4.25 10.62 -4.68
N ILE A 176 3.59 9.52 -5.03
CA ILE A 176 2.42 9.52 -5.90
C ILE A 176 1.33 8.75 -5.18
N LEU A 177 0.18 9.40 -5.06
CA LEU A 177 -1.02 8.86 -4.45
C LEU A 177 -2.05 8.56 -5.53
N ARG A 178 -2.98 7.68 -5.18
CA ARG A 178 -4.13 7.28 -6.01
C ARG A 178 -5.37 7.29 -5.12
N ASN A 179 -6.55 7.43 -5.71
CA ASN A 179 -7.80 7.16 -5.03
C ASN A 179 -7.70 5.81 -4.25
N PRO A 180 -8.05 5.79 -2.96
CA PRO A 180 -7.85 4.61 -2.12
C PRO A 180 -8.66 3.40 -2.58
N ILE A 181 -9.86 3.60 -3.13
CA ILE A 181 -10.74 2.52 -3.61
C ILE A 181 -10.13 1.86 -4.84
N ASP A 182 -9.75 2.65 -5.85
CA ASP A 182 -9.10 2.10 -7.04
C ASP A 182 -7.78 1.42 -6.72
N ARG A 183 -7.02 1.97 -5.75
CA ARG A 183 -5.76 1.37 -5.31
C ARG A 183 -6.03 -0.01 -4.70
N ILE A 184 -7.10 -0.17 -3.92
CA ILE A 184 -7.48 -1.46 -3.34
C ILE A 184 -7.89 -2.45 -4.43
N PHE A 185 -8.77 -2.08 -5.36
CA PHE A 185 -9.16 -2.97 -6.47
C PHE A 185 -7.94 -3.38 -7.30
N SER A 186 -7.09 -2.41 -7.67
CA SER A 186 -5.86 -2.67 -8.41
C SER A 186 -4.85 -3.53 -7.65
N THR A 187 -4.88 -3.51 -6.32
CA THR A 187 -4.05 -4.36 -5.43
C THR A 187 -4.62 -5.77 -5.37
N TYR A 188 -5.94 -5.89 -5.27
CA TYR A 188 -6.65 -7.17 -5.25
C TYR A 188 -6.46 -7.93 -6.56
N GLU A 189 -6.76 -7.29 -7.70
CA GLU A 189 -6.59 -7.87 -9.03
C GLU A 189 -5.15 -8.34 -9.28
N PHE A 190 -4.18 -7.49 -8.93
CA PHE A 190 -2.76 -7.84 -9.07
C PHE A 190 -2.39 -9.04 -8.20
N SER A 191 -2.92 -9.13 -6.98
CA SER A 191 -2.66 -10.26 -6.09
C SER A 191 -3.21 -11.57 -6.65
N ILE A 192 -4.42 -11.53 -7.23
CA ILE A 192 -5.03 -12.67 -7.92
C ILE A 192 -4.23 -13.04 -9.16
N GLU A 193 -3.89 -12.09 -10.02
CA GLU A 193 -3.14 -12.34 -11.25
C GLU A 193 -1.80 -13.03 -10.95
N VAL A 194 -1.05 -12.53 -9.96
CA VAL A 194 0.22 -13.13 -9.57
C VAL A 194 0.02 -14.51 -8.93
N ALA A 195 -1.03 -14.69 -8.13
CA ALA A 195 -1.35 -15.98 -7.52
C ALA A 195 -1.76 -17.04 -8.55
N ALA A 196 -2.56 -16.65 -9.55
CA ALA A 196 -3.07 -17.54 -10.60
C ALA A 196 -1.95 -18.17 -11.45
N ARG A 197 -0.80 -17.49 -11.58
CA ARG A 197 0.39 -18.05 -12.26
C ARG A 197 0.89 -19.36 -11.64
N PHE A 198 0.56 -19.62 -10.38
CA PHE A 198 0.93 -20.86 -9.68
C PHE A 198 -0.03 -22.02 -9.95
N LEU A 199 -1.19 -21.79 -10.58
CA LEU A 199 -2.16 -22.84 -10.91
C LEU A 199 -1.66 -23.82 -11.99
N VAL A 200 -0.54 -23.51 -12.65
CA VAL A 200 0.18 -24.47 -13.50
C VAL A 200 0.74 -25.67 -12.70
N HIS A 201 0.83 -25.55 -11.38
CA HIS A 201 1.30 -26.63 -10.52
C HIS A 201 0.16 -27.53 -10.06
N PRO A 202 0.40 -28.84 -9.90
CA PRO A 202 -0.66 -29.82 -9.63
C PRO A 202 -1.35 -29.65 -8.27
N ASN A 203 -0.68 -29.03 -7.29
CA ASN A 203 -1.22 -28.78 -5.97
C ASN A 203 -0.49 -27.64 -5.27
N LEU A 204 -1.09 -27.16 -4.17
CA LEU A 204 -0.57 -26.07 -3.35
C LEU A 204 0.84 -26.34 -2.81
N THR A 205 1.15 -27.58 -2.43
CA THR A 205 2.47 -27.97 -1.93
C THR A 205 3.55 -27.76 -3.00
N SER A 206 3.28 -28.23 -4.23
CA SER A 206 4.17 -28.05 -5.38
C SER A 206 4.37 -26.57 -5.70
N ALA A 207 3.28 -25.80 -5.74
CA ALA A 207 3.31 -24.35 -5.94
C ALA A 207 4.12 -23.60 -4.86
N THR A 208 3.97 -23.98 -3.60
CA THR A 208 4.66 -23.35 -2.46
C THR A 208 6.16 -23.63 -2.52
N ARG A 209 6.55 -24.87 -2.83
CA ARG A 209 7.96 -25.24 -3.03
C ARG A 209 8.59 -24.46 -4.18
N MET A 210 7.87 -24.30 -5.29
CA MET A 210 8.35 -23.53 -6.43
C MET A 210 8.46 -22.03 -6.15
N ALA A 211 7.51 -21.45 -5.41
CA ALA A 211 7.62 -20.07 -4.93
C ALA A 211 8.86 -19.85 -4.04
N GLY A 212 9.16 -20.80 -3.14
CA GLY A 212 10.37 -20.76 -2.32
C GLY A 212 11.65 -20.81 -3.15
N ARG A 213 11.70 -21.66 -4.18
CA ARG A 213 12.83 -21.72 -5.13
C ARG A 213 12.99 -20.44 -5.96
N LEU A 214 11.89 -19.81 -6.36
CA LEU A 214 11.93 -18.54 -7.08
C LEU A 214 12.55 -17.44 -6.22
N ARG A 215 12.19 -17.37 -4.93
CA ARG A 215 12.77 -16.42 -3.98
C ARG A 215 14.28 -16.60 -3.81
N SER A 216 14.77 -17.85 -3.78
CA SER A 216 16.20 -18.12 -3.58
C SER A 216 17.04 -17.98 -4.85
N LYS A 217 16.46 -18.20 -6.04
CA LYS A 217 17.19 -18.19 -7.32
C LYS A 217 17.36 -16.79 -7.90
N THR A 218 16.46 -15.86 -7.63
CA THR A 218 16.60 -14.49 -8.11
C THR A 218 17.56 -13.73 -7.18
N GLY A 219 18.76 -13.40 -7.65
CA GLY A 219 19.66 -12.43 -6.98
C GLY A 219 19.09 -11.00 -6.91
N GLY A 220 17.79 -10.82 -7.13
CA GLY A 220 17.04 -9.57 -7.11
C GLY A 220 15.72 -9.73 -6.37
N VAL A 221 15.06 -8.61 -6.09
CA VAL A 221 13.83 -8.59 -5.29
C VAL A 221 12.64 -9.16 -6.09
N SER A 222 12.08 -10.29 -5.63
CA SER A 222 10.87 -10.90 -6.21
C SER A 222 9.62 -10.14 -5.77
N THR A 223 8.56 -10.14 -6.59
CA THR A 223 7.24 -9.68 -6.16
C THR A 223 6.79 -10.34 -4.85
N LEU A 224 7.13 -11.61 -4.65
CA LEU A 224 6.79 -12.36 -3.44
C LEU A 224 7.53 -11.89 -2.17
N ASP A 225 8.54 -11.02 -2.29
CA ASP A 225 9.32 -10.52 -1.15
C ASP A 225 8.96 -9.07 -0.79
N ILE A 226 8.11 -8.44 -1.61
CA ILE A 226 7.76 -7.02 -1.51
C ILE A 226 6.42 -6.86 -0.79
N TRP A 227 6.33 -5.85 0.08
CA TRP A 227 5.05 -5.46 0.68
C TRP A 227 4.12 -4.80 -0.35
N PRO A 228 2.79 -5.09 -0.36
CA PRO A 228 2.08 -6.05 0.50
C PRO A 228 2.01 -7.48 -0.08
N TRP A 229 2.53 -7.70 -1.28
CA TRP A 229 2.39 -8.94 -2.06
C TRP A 229 2.95 -10.18 -1.36
N LYS A 230 4.00 -10.01 -0.55
CA LYS A 230 4.56 -11.06 0.30
C LYS A 230 3.50 -11.79 1.14
N TYR A 231 2.42 -11.09 1.51
CA TYR A 231 1.31 -11.61 2.30
C TYR A 231 0.09 -11.93 1.43
N LEU A 232 -0.27 -11.02 0.53
CA LEU A 232 -1.49 -11.16 -0.27
C LEU A 232 -1.41 -12.29 -1.30
N VAL A 233 -0.26 -12.47 -1.96
CA VAL A 233 -0.14 -13.49 -3.01
C VAL A 233 -0.22 -14.91 -2.45
N PRO A 234 0.46 -15.27 -1.34
CA PRO A 234 0.26 -16.58 -0.72
C PRO A 234 -1.20 -16.84 -0.33
N TRP A 235 -1.88 -15.86 0.26
CA TRP A 235 -3.29 -16.00 0.66
C TRP A 235 -4.21 -16.22 -0.55
N MET A 236 -4.09 -15.39 -1.59
CA MET A 236 -4.87 -15.57 -2.82
C MET A 236 -4.60 -16.91 -3.49
N ARG A 237 -3.35 -17.39 -3.47
CA ARG A 237 -2.99 -18.68 -4.03
C ARG A 237 -3.69 -19.82 -3.30
N GLU A 238 -3.71 -19.80 -1.98
CA GLU A 238 -4.43 -20.80 -1.16
C GLU A 238 -5.93 -20.80 -1.47
N ASP A 239 -6.56 -19.63 -1.56
CA ASP A 239 -7.96 -19.48 -1.94
C ASP A 239 -8.23 -20.05 -3.34
N LEU A 240 -7.39 -19.73 -4.34
CA LEU A 240 -7.52 -20.22 -5.71
C LEU A 240 -7.42 -21.75 -5.80
N PHE A 241 -6.44 -22.37 -5.14
CA PHE A 241 -6.33 -23.84 -5.11
C PHE A 241 -7.52 -24.48 -4.40
N SER A 242 -8.03 -23.86 -3.33
CA SER A 242 -9.21 -24.36 -2.60
C SER A 242 -10.50 -24.32 -3.44
N ARG A 243 -10.60 -23.36 -4.38
CA ARG A 243 -11.72 -23.26 -5.32
C ARG A 243 -11.55 -24.18 -6.53
N ALA A 244 -10.33 -24.32 -7.05
CA ALA A 244 -10.05 -25.21 -8.18
C ALA A 244 -10.39 -26.67 -7.85
N ILE A 245 -10.12 -27.11 -6.62
CA ILE A 245 -10.46 -28.46 -6.13
C ILE A 245 -11.98 -28.67 -6.04
N LYS A 246 -12.79 -27.61 -5.89
CA LYS A 246 -14.27 -27.71 -5.81
C LYS A 246 -14.96 -27.74 -7.17
N LEU A 247 -14.23 -27.49 -8.25
CA LEU A 247 -14.76 -27.45 -9.62
C LEU A 247 -14.35 -28.70 -10.44
N LEU A 248 -13.61 -29.62 -9.83
CA LEU A 248 -13.20 -30.92 -10.36
C LEU A 248 -13.85 -32.02 -9.52
#